data_AF-A0A949KNF1-F1
#
_entry.id   AF-A0A949KNF1-F1
#
_cell.length_a   1.000
_cell.length_b   1.000
_cell.length_c   1.000
_cell.angle_alpha   90.00
_cell.angle_beta   90.00
_cell.angle_gamma   90.00
#
_symmetry.space_group_name_H-M   'P 1'
#
loop_
_entity.id
_entity.type
_entity.pdbx_description
1 polymer ?
#
loop_
_entity_poly.entity_id
_entity_poly.type
_entity_poly.pdbx_seq_one_letter_code
_entity_poly.pdbx_strand_id
1 'polypeptide(L)' 'YPVVDRMKVLRLIENLVVGAGAVGYLVESMHGAGPPTAQRIMIGRQAGLERKVKTVKQLLHIA' A
#
# COMPACT_ATOMS: atom_id res chain seq x y z
N TYR A 1 14.41 -31.05 12.58
CA TYR A 1 13.90 -31.16 11.19
C TYR A 1 15.10 -31.31 10.25
N PRO A 2 14.95 -32.01 9.11
CA PRO A 2 16.00 -32.17 8.10
C PRO A 2 16.50 -30.83 7.53
N VAL A 3 17.80 -30.72 7.20
CA VAL A 3 18.40 -29.52 6.60
C VAL A 3 17.70 -29.10 5.30
N VAL A 4 17.23 -30.07 4.50
CA VAL A 4 16.52 -29.82 3.24
C VAL A 4 15.24 -29.01 3.44
N ASP A 5 14.52 -29.19 4.55
CA ASP A 5 13.29 -28.45 4.80
C ASP A 5 13.57 -26.99 5.11
N ARG A 6 14.70 -26.69 5.77
CA ARG A 6 15.20 -25.32 5.93
C ARG A 6 15.47 -24.67 4.57
N MET A 7 16.13 -25.41 3.68
CA MET A 7 16.49 -24.91 2.36
C MET A 7 15.26 -24.63 1.51
N LYS A 8 14.23 -25.48 1.56
CA LYS A 8 12.96 -25.24 0.87
C LYS A 8 12.30 -23.95 1.31
N VAL A 9 12.23 -23.69 2.62
CA VAL A 9 11.65 -22.45 3.15
C VAL A 9 12.48 -21.23 2.73
N LEU A 10 13.81 -21.31 2.81
CA LEU A 10 14.67 -20.20 2.37
C LEU A 10 14.50 -19.90 0.87
N ARG A 11 14.39 -20.93 0.02
CA ARG A 11 14.13 -20.75 -1.42
C ARG A 11 12.75 -20.17 -1.72
N LEU A 12 11.74 -20.54 -0.93
CA LEU A 12 10.41 -19.93 -1.06
C LEU A 12 10.45 -18.43 -0.73
N ILE A 13 11.10 -18.06 0.37
CA ILE A 13 11.26 -16.65 0.78
C ILE A 13 12.02 -15.89 -0.30
N GLU A 14 13.15 -16.42 -0.77
CA GLU A 14 13.93 -15.83 -1.86
C GLU A 14 13.08 -15.61 -3.11
N ASN A 15 12.29 -16.61 -3.53
CA ASN A 15 11.44 -16.49 -4.71
C ASN A 15 10.39 -15.36 -4.60
N LEU A 16 9.84 -15.14 -3.40
CA LEU A 16 8.83 -14.11 -3.16
C LEU A 16 9.42 -12.70 -2.93
N VAL A 17 10.70 -12.60 -2.57
CA VAL A 17 11.35 -11.31 -2.27
C VAL A 17 12.22 -10.82 -3.41
N VAL A 18 12.93 -11.71 -4.10
CA VAL A 18 13.86 -11.35 -5.21
C VAL A 18 13.74 -12.24 -6.45
N GLY A 19 13.00 -13.36 -6.40
CA GLY A 19 12.80 -14.24 -7.54
C GLY A 19 11.58 -13.90 -8.40
N ALA A 20 11.11 -14.86 -9.20
CA ALA A 20 10.00 -14.64 -10.12
C ALA A 20 8.68 -14.31 -9.40
N GLY A 21 8.47 -14.86 -8.19
CA GLY A 21 7.32 -14.54 -7.34
C GLY A 21 7.30 -13.09 -6.86
N ALA A 22 8.46 -12.43 -6.78
CA ALA A 22 8.58 -11.03 -6.34
C ALA A 22 7.93 -10.05 -7.33
N VAL A 23 7.81 -10.41 -8.61
CA VAL A 23 7.12 -9.56 -9.60
C VAL A 23 5.64 -9.43 -9.23
N GLY A 24 4.96 -10.54 -8.96
CA GLY A 24 3.57 -10.50 -8.52
C GLY A 24 3.42 -9.95 -7.10
N TYR A 25 4.29 -10.34 -6.19
CA TYR A 25 4.13 -9.95 -4.79
C TYR A 25 4.52 -8.49 -4.52
N LEU A 26 5.60 -7.97 -5.12
CA LEU A 26 6.09 -6.61 -4.84
C LEU A 26 5.73 -5.63 -5.96
N VAL A 27 6.01 -5.97 -7.22
CA VAL A 27 5.87 -5.02 -8.34
C VAL A 27 4.40 -4.80 -8.68
N GLU A 28 3.62 -5.88 -8.84
CA GLU A 28 2.19 -5.79 -9.12
C GLU A 28 1.43 -5.21 -7.92
N SER A 29 1.80 -5.52 -6.68
CA SER A 29 1.20 -4.84 -5.51
C SER A 29 1.41 -3.32 -5.51
N MET A 30 2.52 -2.84 -6.07
CA MET A 30 2.84 -1.41 -6.11
C MET A 30 2.17 -0.67 -7.28
N HIS A 31 2.02 -1.33 -8.44
CA HIS A 31 1.59 -0.67 -9.68
C HIS A 31 0.27 -1.20 -10.25
N GLY A 32 -0.16 -2.38 -9.79
CA GLY A 32 -1.44 -2.98 -10.14
C GLY A 32 -2.58 -2.06 -9.77
N ALA A 33 -3.55 -1.93 -10.69
CA ALA A 33 -4.64 -0.95 -10.61
C ALA A 33 -4.20 0.53 -10.48
N GLY A 34 -2.93 0.83 -10.77
CA GLY A 34 -2.37 2.17 -10.80
C GLY A 34 -1.41 2.48 -9.63
N PRO A 35 -0.44 3.37 -9.85
CA PRO A 35 0.60 3.67 -8.86
C PRO A 35 0.01 4.36 -7.61
N PRO A 36 0.73 4.37 -6.46
CA PRO A 36 0.23 4.97 -5.22
C PRO A 36 -0.13 6.46 -5.35
N THR A 37 0.55 7.17 -6.26
CA THR A 37 0.24 8.56 -6.58
C THR A 37 -1.15 8.74 -7.16
N ALA A 38 -1.63 7.82 -8.00
CA ALA A 38 -2.98 7.85 -8.54
C ALA A 38 -4.03 7.70 -7.42
N GLN A 39 -3.79 6.78 -6.48
CA GLN A 39 -4.66 6.59 -5.32
C GLN A 39 -4.70 7.84 -4.44
N ARG A 40 -3.55 8.46 -4.16
CA ARG A 40 -3.47 9.71 -3.38
C ARG A 40 -4.27 10.85 -4.02
N ILE A 41 -4.22 10.98 -5.35
CA ILE A 41 -5.01 11.98 -6.09
C ILE A 41 -6.52 11.72 -5.90
N MET A 42 -6.95 10.47 -6.07
CA MET A 42 -8.37 10.13 -5.94
C MET A 42 -8.89 10.31 -4.52
N ILE A 43 -8.11 9.91 -3.51
CA ILE A 43 -8.40 10.18 -2.10
C ILE A 43 -8.53 11.68 -1.87
N GLY A 44 -7.60 12.49 -2.38
CA GLY A 44 -7.67 13.96 -2.26
C GLY A 44 -8.96 14.55 -2.84
N ARG A 45 -9.37 14.08 -4.02
CA ARG A 45 -10.62 14.50 -4.68
C ARG A 45 -11.87 14.11 -3.89
N GLN A 46 -11.85 12.96 -3.23
CA GLN A 46 -13.01 12.40 -2.50
C GLN A 46 -12.99 12.74 -0.99
N ALA A 47 -11.91 13.31 -0.47
CA ALA A 47 -11.73 13.53 0.96
C ALA A 47 -12.68 14.56 1.58
N GLY A 48 -13.32 15.41 0.76
CA GLY A 48 -14.23 16.47 1.23
C GLY A 48 -13.54 17.44 2.19
N LEU A 49 -12.28 17.80 1.92
CA LEU A 49 -11.41 18.48 2.87
C LEU A 49 -11.97 19.83 3.34
N GLU A 50 -12.50 20.64 2.41
CA GLU A 50 -13.11 21.93 2.73
C GLU A 50 -14.29 21.80 3.71
N ARG A 51 -15.15 20.79 3.50
CA ARG A 51 -16.27 20.51 4.42
C ARG A 51 -15.75 20.15 5.81
N LYS A 52 -14.70 19.33 5.91
CA LYS A 52 -14.09 18.96 7.19
C LYS A 52 -13.50 20.18 7.90
N VAL A 53 -12.78 21.03 7.17
CA VAL A 53 -12.24 22.29 7.70
C VAL A 53 -13.37 23.19 8.21
N LYS A 54 -14.46 23.34 7.45
CA LYS A 54 -15.64 24.11 7.88
C LYS A 54 -16.26 23.54 9.15
N THR A 55 -16.41 22.22 9.26
CA THR A 55 -16.93 21.58 10.49
C THR A 55 -16.03 21.88 11.69
N VAL A 56 -14.71 21.79 11.54
CA VAL A 56 -13.78 22.09 12.65
C VAL A 56 -13.88 23.56 13.08
N LYS A 57 -13.91 24.48 12.12
CA LYS A 57 -14.11 25.92 12.39
C LYS A 57 -15.40 26.19 13.17
N GLN A 58 -16.50 25.54 12.77
CA GLN A 58 -17.78 25.62 13.48
C GLN A 58 -17.70 25.09 14.91
N LEU A 59 -17.06 23.92 15.11
CA LEU A 59 -16.89 23.33 16.44
C LEU A 59 -16.03 24.18 17.37
N LEU A 60 -15.02 24.86 16.83
CA LEU A 60 -14.10 25.70 17.61
C LEU A 60 -14.57 27.16 17.74
N HIS A 61 -15.69 27.53 17.11
CA HIS A 61 -16.18 28.90 17.01
C HIS A 61 -15.13 29.87 16.41
N ILE A 62 -14.36 29.42 15.42
CA ILE A 62 -13.35 30.21 14.70
C ILE A 62 -13.86 30.46 13.27
N ALA A 63 -13.76 31.70 12.78
CA ALA A 63 -14.17 32.10 11.43
C ALA A 63 -13.35 31.41 10.31
#